data_AF-A0A0V8HKZ1-F1
#
_entry.id   AF-A0A0V8HKZ1-F1
#
_cell.length_a   1.000
_cell.length_b   1.000
_cell.length_c   1.000
_cell.angle_alpha   90.00
_cell.angle_beta   90.00
_cell.angle_gamma   90.00
#
_symmetry.space_group_name_H-M   'P 1'
#
loop_
_entity.id
_entity.type
_entity.pdbx_description
1 polymer ?
#
loop_
_entity_poly.entity_id
_entity_poly.type
_entity_poly.pdbx_seq_one_letter_code
_entity_poly.pdbx_strand_id
1 'polypeptide(L)'
;MKTQGILYYIGALIFGGLGVLTFLQLEKASYKIEAGTFIIISALLYYGMVTLYYRSRKNTFLTVNLVLAILALGGIFFNHVLFGTH
;
A
#
# COMPACT_ATOMS: atom_id res chain seq x y z
N MET A 1 4.05 3.71 -25.02
CA MET A 1 3.11 3.74 -23.87
C MET A 1 3.48 4.89 -22.94
N LYS A 2 2.52 5.62 -22.39
CA LYS A 2 2.80 6.66 -21.38
C LYS A 2 3.26 5.97 -20.09
N THR A 3 4.34 6.46 -19.47
CA THR A 3 4.96 5.87 -18.26
C THR A 3 3.95 5.60 -17.13
N GLN A 4 2.93 6.46 -16.99
CA GLN A 4 1.82 6.26 -16.05
C GLN A 4 1.08 4.93 -16.26
N GLY A 5 0.79 4.55 -17.51
CA GLY A 5 0.11 3.29 -17.81
C GLY A 5 0.93 2.06 -17.46
N ILE A 6 2.26 2.13 -17.66
CA ILE A 6 3.19 1.05 -17.27
C ILE A 6 3.13 0.85 -15.74
N LEU A 7 3.14 1.93 -14.96
CA LEU A 7 3.06 1.84 -13.51
C LEU A 7 1.74 1.21 -13.04
N TYR A 8 0.61 1.51 -13.69
CA TYR A 8 -0.65 0.83 -13.38
C TYR A 8 -0.60 -0.68 -13.64
N TYR A 9 0.00 -1.11 -14.77
CA TYR A 9 0.15 -2.55 -15.04
C TYR A 9 1.10 -3.24 -14.05
N ILE A 10 2.20 -2.58 -13.68
CA ILE A 10 3.12 -3.09 -12.65
C ILE A 10 2.38 -3.27 -11.32
N GLY A 11 1.62 -2.26 -10.88
CA GLY A 11 0.78 -2.36 -9.69
C GLY A 11 -0.21 -3.53 -9.78
N ALA A 12 -0.90 -3.68 -10.92
CA ALA A 12 -1.88 -4.74 -11.11
C ALA A 12 -1.26 -6.14 -11.01
N LEU A 13 -0.08 -6.34 -11.60
CA LEU A 13 0.64 -7.60 -11.53
C LEU A 13 1.14 -7.89 -10.12
N ILE A 14 1.71 -6.90 -9.43
CA ILE A 14 2.22 -7.07 -8.06
C ILE A 14 1.07 -7.37 -7.09
N PHE A 15 0.05 -6.50 -7.01
CA PHE A 15 -1.03 -6.68 -6.03
C PHE A 15 -1.98 -7.82 -6.39
N GLY A 16 -2.20 -8.08 -7.68
CA GLY A 16 -2.92 -9.26 -8.14
C GLY A 16 -2.19 -10.55 -7.77
N GLY A 17 -0.88 -10.60 -8.03
CA GLY A 17 -0.03 -11.73 -7.64
C GLY A 17 -0.01 -11.96 -6.12
N LEU A 18 0.17 -10.89 -5.33
CA LEU A 18 0.10 -10.96 -3.88
C LEU A 18 -1.26 -11.46 -3.39
N GLY A 19 -2.36 -10.97 -3.98
CA GLY A 19 -3.71 -11.44 -3.68
C GLY A 19 -3.84 -12.95 -3.89
N VAL A 20 -3.43 -13.45 -5.07
CA VAL A 20 -3.45 -14.89 -5.36
C VAL A 20 -2.61 -15.68 -4.35
N LEU A 21 -1.39 -15.24 -4.06
CA LEU A 21 -0.52 -15.89 -3.08
C LEU A 21 -1.13 -15.90 -1.68
N THR A 22 -1.74 -14.80 -1.23
CA THR A 22 -2.44 -14.76 0.05
C THR A 22 -3.62 -15.71 0.12
N PHE A 23 -4.39 -15.87 -0.97
CA PHE A 23 -5.50 -16.82 -0.98
C PHE A 23 -5.03 -18.28 -0.95
N LEU A 24 -3.95 -18.61 -1.68
CA LEU A 24 -3.44 -19.97 -1.81
C LEU A 24 -2.56 -20.39 -0.62
N GLN A 25 -1.73 -19.50 -0.10
CA GLN A 25 -0.74 -19.84 0.92
C GLN A 25 -1.25 -19.66 2.35
N LEU A 26 -2.16 -18.71 2.59
CA LEU A 26 -2.65 -18.38 3.94
C LEU A 26 -4.04 -18.97 4.21
N GLU A 27 -4.49 -19.98 3.46
CA GLU A 27 -5.88 -20.47 3.54
C GLU A 27 -6.36 -20.80 4.97
N LYS A 28 -5.50 -21.36 5.81
CA LYS A 28 -5.79 -21.74 7.21
C LYS A 28 -5.17 -20.79 8.24
N ALA A 29 -4.51 -19.72 7.80
CA ALA A 29 -3.89 -18.77 8.70
C ALA A 29 -4.93 -17.78 9.23
N SER A 30 -4.92 -17.55 10.55
CA SER A 30 -5.78 -16.54 11.20
C SER A 30 -5.60 -15.14 10.61
N TYR A 31 -4.37 -14.83 10.17
CA TYR A 31 -3.98 -13.54 9.62
C TYR A 31 -4.25 -13.36 8.11
N LYS A 32 -4.96 -14.30 7.47
CA LYS A 32 -5.32 -14.20 6.04
C LYS A 32 -6.10 -12.92 5.72
N ILE A 33 -7.07 -12.59 6.59
CA ILE A 33 -7.93 -11.41 6.42
C ILE A 33 -7.11 -10.11 6.58
N GLU A 34 -6.20 -10.08 7.55
CA GLU A 34 -5.30 -8.95 7.81
C GLU A 34 -4.35 -8.72 6.63
N ALA A 35 -3.74 -9.80 6.12
CA ALA A 35 -2.88 -9.75 4.95
C ALA A 35 -3.65 -9.28 3.69
N GLY A 36 -4.85 -9.81 3.46
CA GLY A 36 -5.70 -9.38 2.34
C GLY A 36 -6.08 -7.89 2.45
N THR A 37 -6.43 -7.43 3.65
CA THR A 37 -6.75 -6.03 3.92
C THR A 37 -5.53 -5.13 3.66
N PHE A 38 -4.35 -5.55 4.11
CA PHE A 38 -3.10 -4.84 3.87
C PHE A 38 -2.79 -4.71 2.37
N ILE A 39 -2.99 -5.77 1.59
CA ILE A 39 -2.78 -5.76 0.13
C ILE A 39 -3.72 -4.77 -0.54
N ILE A 40 -5.00 -4.76 -0.16
CA ILE A 40 -6.00 -3.84 -0.74
C ILE A 40 -5.63 -2.38 -0.42
N ILE A 41 -5.32 -2.07 0.83
CA ILE A 41 -4.94 -0.71 1.24
C ILE A 41 -3.67 -0.27 0.50
N SER A 42 -2.67 -1.14 0.42
CA SER A 42 -1.41 -0.87 -0.28
C SER A 42 -1.64 -0.61 -1.78
N ALA A 43 -2.51 -1.40 -2.41
CA ALA A 43 -2.89 -1.19 -3.80
C ALA A 43 -3.56 0.18 -4.00
N LEU A 44 -4.54 0.53 -3.16
CA LEU A 44 -5.21 1.83 -3.22
C LEU A 44 -4.22 3.00 -3.05
N LEU A 45 -3.30 2.89 -2.09
CA LEU A 45 -2.25 3.90 -1.90
C LEU A 45 -1.35 4.00 -3.12
N TYR A 46 -0.91 2.88 -3.71
CA TYR A 46 -0.09 2.87 -4.90
C TYR A 46 -0.78 3.55 -6.09
N TYR A 47 -2.00 3.12 -6.43
CA TYR A 47 -2.77 3.70 -7.53
C TYR A 47 -3.09 5.18 -7.29
N GLY A 48 -3.42 5.52 -6.04
CA GLY A 48 -3.62 6.90 -5.59
C GLY A 48 -2.38 7.75 -5.84
N MET A 49 -1.21 7.29 -5.42
CA MET A 49 0.06 8.01 -5.55
C MET A 49 0.51 8.15 -7.00
N VAL A 50 0.36 7.11 -7.83
CA VAL A 50 0.63 7.20 -9.27
C VAL A 50 -0.29 8.24 -9.89
N THR A 51 -1.59 8.20 -9.58
CA THR A 51 -2.55 9.18 -10.11
C THR A 51 -2.22 10.61 -9.66
N LEU A 52 -1.89 10.79 -8.38
CA LEU A 52 -1.52 12.07 -7.80
C LEU A 52 -0.25 12.64 -8.45
N TYR A 53 0.75 11.81 -8.69
CA TYR A 53 2.01 12.22 -9.32
C TYR A 53 1.80 12.76 -10.74
N TYR A 54 0.95 12.11 -11.54
CA TYR A 54 0.72 12.53 -12.94
C TYR A 54 -0.37 13.58 -13.11
N ARG A 55 -1.34 13.69 -12.18
CA ARG A 55 -2.54 14.53 -12.34
C ARG A 55 -2.57 15.75 -11.42
N SER A 56 -1.75 15.81 -10.38
CA SER A 56 -1.78 16.91 -9.39
C SER A 56 -0.56 17.82 -9.47
N ARG A 57 -0.61 18.95 -8.75
CA ARG A 57 0.55 19.84 -8.58
C ARG A 57 1.62 19.12 -7.76
N LYS A 58 2.90 19.40 -8.06
CA LYS A 58 4.06 18.83 -7.36
C LYS A 58 3.95 18.94 -5.83
N ASN A 59 3.46 20.08 -5.33
CA ASN A 59 3.32 20.32 -3.89
C ASN A 59 2.33 19.34 -3.24
N THR A 60 1.20 19.04 -3.88
CA THR A 60 0.21 18.08 -3.35
C THR A 60 0.82 16.68 -3.23
N PHE A 61 1.56 16.24 -4.24
CA PHE A 61 2.26 14.96 -4.19
C PHE A 61 3.25 14.90 -3.02
N LEU A 62 4.08 15.93 -2.87
CA LEU A 62 5.07 16.01 -1.80
C LEU A 62 4.41 16.04 -0.41
N THR A 63 3.34 16.82 -0.23
CA THR A 63 2.61 16.87 1.04
C THR A 63 2.02 15.51 1.40
N VAL A 64 1.32 14.86 0.47
CA VAL A 64 0.72 13.54 0.73
C VAL A 64 1.81 12.51 1.04
N ASN A 65 2.91 12.51 0.28
CA ASN A 65 4.03 11.59 0.53
C ASN A 65 4.68 11.83 1.90
N LEU A 66 4.84 13.10 2.29
CA LEU A 66 5.39 13.46 3.59
C LEU A 66 4.49 12.98 4.73
N VAL A 67 3.17 13.19 4.60
CA VAL A 67 2.18 12.70 5.58
C VAL A 67 2.24 11.18 5.69
N LEU A 68 2.28 10.46 4.56
CA LEU A 68 2.42 9.00 4.56
C LEU A 68 3.72 8.54 5.21
N ALA A 69 4.83 9.24 4.97
CA ALA A 69 6.11 8.93 5.60
C ALA A 69 6.06 9.13 7.12
N ILE A 70 5.45 10.22 7.59
CA ILE A 70 5.25 10.47 9.03
C ILE A 70 4.35 9.40 9.65
N LEU A 71 3.26 9.02 8.98
CA LEU A 71 2.38 7.95 9.45
C LEU A 71 3.08 6.60 9.50
N ALA A 72 3.93 6.29 8.51
CA ALA A 72 4.71 5.05 8.49
C ALA A 72 5.75 5.02 9.61
N LEU A 73 6.53 6.09 9.78
CA LEU A 73 7.49 6.21 10.88
C LEU A 73 6.78 6.14 12.23
N GLY A 74 5.67 6.87 12.38
CA GLY A 74 4.85 6.84 13.59
C GLY A 74 4.34 5.43 13.88
N GLY A 75 3.78 4.74 12.88
CA GLY A 75 3.30 3.38 13.02
C GLY A 75 4.40 2.38 13.41
N ILE A 76 5.63 2.56 12.92
CA ILE A 76 6.77 1.70 13.27
C ILE A 76 7.24 1.98 14.71
N PHE A 77 7.51 3.24 15.05
CA PHE A 77 8.09 3.60 16.35
C PHE A 77 7.09 3.50 17.50
N PHE A 78 5.82 3.82 17.26
CA PHE A 78 4.76 3.76 18.27
C PHE A 78 3.94 2.47 18.22
N ASN A 79 4.36 1.46 17.43
CA ASN A 79 3.65 0.18 17.35
C ASN A 79 3.40 -0.42 18.75
N HIS A 80 4.44 -0.45 19.58
CA HIS A 80 4.40 -0.97 20.95
C HIS A 80 3.41 -0.24 21.88
N VAL A 81 3.13 1.04 21.63
CA VAL A 81 2.16 1.84 22.39
C VAL A 81 0.74 1.64 21.86
N LEU A 82 0.60 1.53 20.54
CA LEU A 82 -0.69 1.47 19.85
C LEU A 82 -1.33 0.07 19.86
N PHE A 83 -0.50 -0.98 19.82
CA PHE A 83 -0.96 -2.37 19.71
C PHE A 83 -0.52 -3.24 20.90
N GLY A 84 0.23 -2.68 21.86
CA GLY A 84 0.76 -3.41 23.00
C GLY A 84 1.96 -4.29 22.63
N THR A 85 2.50 -4.99 23.63
CA THR A 85 3.54 -6.00 23.43
C THR A 85 2.86 -7.34 23.11
N HIS A 86 3.00 -7.80 21.87
CA HIS A 86 2.75 -9.19 21.51
C HIS A 86 4.02 -10.01 21.73
#